data_AF-A0A7D9L1V2-F1
#
_entry.id   AF-A0A7D9L1V2-F1
#
_cell.length_a   1.000
_cell.length_b   1.000
_cell.length_c   1.000
_cell.angle_alpha   90.00
_cell.angle_beta   90.00
_cell.angle_gamma   90.00
#
_symmetry.space_group_name_H-M   'P 1'
#
loop_
_entity.id
_entity.type
_entity.pdbx_description
1 polymer ?
#
loop_
_entity_poly.entity_id
_entity_poly.type
_entity_poly.pdbx_seq_one_letter_code
_entity_poly.pdbx_strand_id
1 'polypeptide(L)'
;MSKLIEDIPSVAMNIFDQCVYEETSLENRSYAEMVEKTNDTYNFFPFKPKDPTKSAGKLEAMENMVKYKRDECLGHPLVRMFINKKLGSPRVAKLFILNTTFYTAFLMSLTIYVGLQTGGSYSLYSPGLSGLSVIVLIFCTINVIKEIIQVLPMVTLFIIAFAMAFLMLSQDEGFTTIPISFLTTFVMMTGEMDFRDTFLGNGTSAFTILQKLFLMLFLLLITIAIMNLFTGLAVGDTAEIMKRANQERRLYKANLVLTLEQTAYRFPSLFPSFDKETWTDTGSKIEGWSLLLSILKETYAMSETCDETDEVDLEKVDQQLKKVNAMIENQNKDRERQFTTQEQQIITEVNKARVKCFSEFSRVAERVEQQIENLLNIWETKEESIQEQLQQWEMKEDFKFQYLSDRVSEAREKKMQKQLKKIQNMLELVESNVVSVVSEMKYSKK
;
A
#
# COMPACT_ATOMS: atom_id res chain seq x y z
N MET A 1 16.02 47.32 12.60
CA MET A 1 15.32 46.09 12.19
C MET A 1 15.76 45.58 10.82
N SER A 2 15.71 46.39 9.75
CA SER A 2 16.05 45.97 8.37
C SER A 2 17.43 45.31 8.21
N LYS A 3 18.51 45.89 8.77
CA LYS A 3 19.85 45.28 8.77
C LYS A 3 19.95 44.02 9.64
N LEU A 4 19.18 43.96 10.72
CA LEU A 4 19.19 42.80 11.62
C LEU A 4 18.59 41.55 10.94
N ILE A 5 17.55 41.74 10.13
CA ILE A 5 16.92 40.67 9.33
C ILE A 5 17.86 40.14 8.23
N GLU A 6 18.73 41.01 7.71
CA GLU A 6 19.74 40.66 6.72
C GLU A 6 20.83 39.79 7.36
N ASP A 7 21.44 40.28 8.44
CA ASP A 7 22.64 39.69 9.04
C ASP A 7 22.33 38.52 9.98
N ILE A 8 21.30 38.64 10.84
CA ILE A 8 21.01 37.67 11.91
C ILE A 8 19.48 37.50 12.11
N PRO A 9 18.80 36.68 11.29
CA PRO A 9 17.34 36.52 11.34
C PRO A 9 16.83 35.86 12.63
N SER A 10 17.65 35.03 13.29
CA SER A 10 17.28 34.39 14.57
C SER A 10 17.09 35.41 15.69
N VAL A 11 17.93 36.45 15.76
CA VAL A 11 17.78 37.53 16.74
C VAL A 11 16.58 38.41 16.40
N ALA A 12 16.28 38.59 15.12
CA ALA A 12 15.07 39.28 14.68
C ALA A 12 13.80 38.55 15.14
N MET A 13 13.77 37.21 15.11
CA MET A 13 12.64 36.42 15.61
C MET A 13 12.42 36.59 17.11
N ASN A 14 13.47 36.54 17.93
CA ASN A 14 13.35 36.80 19.37
C ASN A 14 12.76 38.19 19.69
N ILE A 15 13.02 39.19 18.84
CA ILE A 15 12.42 40.52 18.98
C ILE A 15 10.93 40.50 18.59
N PHE A 16 10.55 39.71 17.58
CA PHE A 16 9.17 39.55 17.19
C PHE A 16 8.35 38.80 18.24
N ASP A 17 8.92 37.79 18.89
CA ASP A 17 8.29 37.08 20.01
C ASP A 17 7.93 38.05 21.14
N GLN A 18 8.84 38.98 21.47
CA GLN A 18 8.60 40.03 22.47
C GLN A 18 7.56 41.09 22.04
N CYS A 19 7.16 41.11 20.77
CA CYS A 19 6.15 42.03 20.25
C CYS A 19 4.75 41.41 20.21
N VAL A 20 4.60 40.13 20.59
CA VAL A 20 3.32 39.44 20.75
C VAL A 20 3.03 39.35 22.25
N TYR A 21 1.90 39.89 22.68
CA TYR A 21 1.46 39.82 24.08
C TYR A 21 0.14 39.07 24.14
N GLU A 22 0.07 38.07 25.00
CA GLU A 22 -1.15 37.30 25.22
C GLU A 22 -1.96 38.01 26.31
N GLU A 23 -3.06 38.67 25.92
CA GLU A 23 -3.99 39.28 26.87
C GLU A 23 -5.15 38.32 27.14
N THR A 24 -5.17 37.75 28.34
CA THR A 24 -6.25 36.90 28.80
C THR A 24 -7.41 37.76 29.30
N SER A 25 -8.51 37.76 28.53
CA SER A 25 -9.74 38.47 28.89
C SER A 25 -10.86 37.48 29.25
N LEU A 26 -11.56 37.72 30.35
CA LEU A 26 -12.73 36.93 30.74
C LEU A 26 -13.97 37.51 30.05
N GLU A 27 -14.56 36.75 29.13
CA GLU A 27 -15.76 37.15 28.39
C GLU A 27 -16.98 36.37 28.93
N ASN A 28 -18.03 37.08 29.34
CA ASN A 28 -19.27 36.45 29.82
C ASN A 28 -20.14 36.02 28.64
N ARG A 29 -20.29 34.71 28.40
CA ARG A 29 -21.27 34.19 27.43
C ARG A 29 -22.69 34.11 27.99
N SER A 30 -22.84 33.87 29.30
CA SER A 30 -24.13 33.61 29.99
C SER A 30 -23.94 33.56 31.53
N TYR A 31 -25.00 33.73 32.32
CA TYR A 31 -25.03 33.93 33.79
C TYR A 31 -24.31 32.88 34.68
N ALA A 32 -23.68 31.83 34.12
CA ALA A 32 -22.95 30.84 34.90
C ALA A 32 -21.67 30.27 34.23
N GLU A 33 -21.27 30.76 33.04
CA GLU A 33 -20.10 30.22 32.32
C GLU A 33 -19.20 31.37 31.86
N MET A 34 -18.02 31.47 32.49
CA MET A 34 -16.94 32.35 32.06
C MET A 34 -16.05 31.58 31.10
N VAL A 35 -15.89 32.08 29.88
CA VAL A 35 -14.92 31.54 28.92
C VAL A 35 -13.71 32.46 28.92
N GLU A 36 -12.54 31.88 29.19
CA GLU A 36 -11.26 32.54 29.08
C GLU A 36 -10.96 32.75 27.59
N LYS A 37 -10.94 34.01 27.14
CA LYS A 37 -10.62 34.38 25.76
C LYS A 37 -9.25 35.01 25.75
N THR A 38 -8.27 34.25 25.28
CA THR A 38 -6.94 34.76 24.96
C THR A 38 -7.05 35.59 23.68
N ASN A 39 -6.78 36.88 23.76
CA ASN A 39 -6.63 37.74 22.60
C ASN A 39 -5.16 38.14 22.50
N ASP A 40 -4.53 37.79 21.38
CA ASP A 40 -3.18 38.24 21.11
C ASP A 40 -3.19 39.72 20.72
N THR A 41 -2.44 40.53 21.45
CA THR A 41 -2.16 41.92 21.10
C THR A 41 -0.77 42.03 20.49
N TYR A 42 -0.66 42.84 19.42
CA TYR A 42 0.54 42.90 18.58
C TYR A 42 1.12 44.31 18.55
N ASN A 43 2.42 44.43 18.83
CA ASN A 43 3.14 45.69 18.70
C ASN A 43 3.95 45.74 17.40
N PHE A 44 3.50 46.55 16.45
CA PHE A 44 4.13 46.68 15.12
C PHE A 44 5.29 47.67 15.06
N PHE A 45 5.88 48.05 16.19
CA PHE A 45 7.07 48.91 16.27
C PHE A 45 8.20 48.53 15.27
N PRO A 46 8.54 47.25 15.04
CA PRO A 46 9.62 46.86 14.13
C PRO A 46 9.42 47.27 12.67
N PHE A 47 8.17 47.56 12.27
CA PHE A 47 7.77 47.92 10.90
C PHE A 47 7.55 49.42 10.71
N LYS A 48 7.74 50.25 11.75
CA LYS A 48 7.60 51.70 11.64
C LYS A 48 8.81 52.31 10.91
N PRO A 49 8.60 53.27 9.98
CA PRO A 49 9.69 53.94 9.29
C PRO A 49 10.54 54.76 10.28
N LYS A 50 11.86 54.74 10.09
CA LYS A 50 12.83 55.42 10.96
C LYS A 50 12.71 56.96 10.91
N ASP A 51 12.29 57.51 9.76
CA ASP A 51 11.97 58.91 9.56
C ASP A 51 10.60 59.05 8.85
N PRO A 52 9.55 59.56 9.51
CA PRO A 52 8.22 59.69 8.90
C PRO A 52 8.17 60.73 7.76
N THR A 53 9.16 61.62 7.65
CA THR A 53 9.20 62.69 6.62
C THR A 53 10.02 62.34 5.39
N LYS A 54 10.91 61.34 5.45
CA LYS A 54 11.79 60.91 4.34
C LYS A 54 11.54 59.48 3.84
N SER A 55 10.98 58.61 4.68
CA SER A 55 10.73 57.19 4.39
C SER A 55 9.26 56.78 4.60
N ALA A 56 8.32 57.75 4.51
CA ALA A 56 6.88 57.45 4.52
C ALA A 56 6.56 56.42 3.42
N GLY A 57 6.06 55.25 3.80
CA GLY A 57 5.73 54.15 2.88
C GLY A 57 6.86 53.15 2.61
N LYS A 58 8.10 53.37 3.11
CA LYS A 58 9.20 52.41 2.95
C LYS A 58 9.21 51.43 4.12
N LEU A 59 8.56 50.30 3.93
CA LEU A 59 8.55 49.16 4.85
C LEU A 59 9.89 48.41 4.77
N GLU A 60 10.99 49.07 5.17
CA GLU A 60 12.37 48.58 4.99
C GLU A 60 12.61 47.19 5.63
N ALA A 61 11.97 46.92 6.77
CA ALA A 61 12.07 45.61 7.42
C ALA A 61 11.45 44.51 6.55
N MET A 62 10.26 44.75 5.99
CA MET A 62 9.54 43.78 5.16
C MET A 62 10.16 43.64 3.77
N GLU A 63 10.68 44.73 3.19
CA GLU A 63 11.42 44.72 1.93
C GLU A 63 12.67 43.83 2.03
N ASN A 64 13.42 43.93 3.13
CA ASN A 64 14.58 43.06 3.37
C ASN A 64 14.19 41.60 3.63
N MET A 65 13.10 41.32 4.36
CA MET A 65 12.59 39.96 4.55
C MET A 65 12.30 39.28 3.21
N VAL A 66 11.68 40.01 2.30
CA VAL A 66 11.32 39.54 0.96
C VAL A 66 12.57 39.39 0.07
N LYS A 67 13.45 40.38 0.06
CA LYS A 67 14.68 40.38 -0.75
C LYS A 67 15.61 39.21 -0.41
N TYR A 68 15.73 38.89 0.88
CA TYR A 68 16.56 37.79 1.37
C TYR A 68 15.77 36.47 1.56
N LYS A 69 14.52 36.40 1.09
CA LYS A 69 13.64 35.21 1.15
C LYS A 69 13.64 34.53 2.53
N ARG A 70 13.53 35.32 3.60
CA ARG A 70 13.53 34.82 4.99
C ARG A 70 12.15 34.27 5.37
N ASP A 71 11.87 33.02 5.01
CA ASP A 71 10.57 32.38 5.25
C ASP A 71 10.21 32.32 6.75
N GLU A 72 11.18 32.01 7.62
CA GLU A 72 10.95 31.95 9.08
C GLU A 72 10.46 33.28 9.66
N CYS A 73 11.03 34.41 9.20
CA CYS A 73 10.58 35.73 9.62
C CYS A 73 9.21 36.10 9.01
N LEU A 74 8.93 35.68 7.77
CA LEU A 74 7.66 35.95 7.08
C LEU A 74 6.51 35.10 7.64
N GLY A 75 6.81 33.90 8.14
CA GLY A 75 5.86 33.00 8.79
C GLY A 75 5.52 33.41 10.23
N HIS A 76 6.26 34.34 10.84
CA HIS A 76 6.03 34.74 12.22
C HIS A 76 4.61 35.35 12.41
N PRO A 77 3.86 34.99 13.48
CA PRO A 77 2.48 35.47 13.72
C PRO A 77 2.33 37.00 13.66
N LEU A 78 3.29 37.74 14.22
CA LEU A 78 3.35 39.21 14.12
C LEU A 78 3.36 39.72 12.68
N VAL A 79 4.18 39.14 11.80
CA VAL A 79 4.32 39.56 10.40
C VAL A 79 3.08 39.18 9.60
N ARG A 80 2.54 37.99 9.85
CA ARG A 80 1.29 37.51 9.25
C ARG A 80 0.12 38.43 9.61
N MET A 81 -0.04 38.76 10.89
CA MET A 81 -1.07 39.68 11.37
C MET A 81 -0.88 41.09 10.80
N PHE A 82 0.36 41.57 10.71
CA PHE A 82 0.67 42.86 10.09
C PHE A 82 0.25 42.89 8.61
N ILE A 83 0.62 41.88 7.82
CA ILE A 83 0.26 41.76 6.39
C ILE A 83 -1.25 41.71 6.23
N ASN A 84 -1.96 40.86 6.98
CA ASN A 84 -3.41 40.70 6.88
C ASN A 84 -4.13 42.01 7.22
N LYS A 85 -3.73 42.67 8.31
CA LYS A 85 -4.31 43.94 8.74
C LYS A 85 -4.02 45.08 7.75
N LYS A 86 -2.84 45.09 7.14
CA LYS A 86 -2.45 46.07 6.11
C LYS A 86 -3.21 45.85 4.80
N LEU A 87 -3.41 44.59 4.41
CA LEU A 87 -4.15 44.23 3.21
C LEU A 87 -5.65 44.54 3.33
N GLY A 88 -6.20 44.38 4.54
CA GLY A 88 -7.56 44.83 4.89
C GLY A 88 -7.72 46.34 5.00
N SER A 89 -6.63 47.12 4.90
CA SER A 89 -6.72 48.58 4.87
C SER A 89 -7.49 49.03 3.64
N PRO A 90 -8.47 49.96 3.79
CA PRO A 90 -9.32 50.37 2.68
C PRO A 90 -8.54 50.99 1.52
N ARG A 91 -7.30 51.46 1.73
CA ARG A 91 -6.47 52.00 0.63
C ARG A 91 -5.93 50.88 -0.26
N VAL A 92 -5.31 49.88 0.37
CA VAL A 92 -4.67 48.74 -0.31
C VAL A 92 -5.73 47.91 -1.02
N ALA A 93 -6.85 47.66 -0.34
CA ALA A 93 -8.00 46.97 -0.93
C ALA A 93 -8.59 47.73 -2.14
N LYS A 94 -8.78 49.06 -2.04
CA LYS A 94 -9.27 49.86 -3.18
C LYS A 94 -8.31 49.84 -4.37
N LEU A 95 -7.01 49.94 -4.13
CA LEU A 95 -5.99 49.86 -5.19
C LEU A 95 -6.00 48.50 -5.88
N PHE A 96 -6.08 47.43 -5.10
CA PHE A 96 -6.19 46.07 -5.62
C PHE A 96 -7.44 45.92 -6.50
N ILE A 97 -8.61 46.31 -5.99
CA ILE A 97 -9.89 46.27 -6.74
C ILE A 97 -9.79 47.08 -8.03
N LEU A 98 -9.24 48.29 -7.97
CA LEU A 98 -9.10 49.17 -9.12
C LEU A 98 -8.23 48.52 -10.20
N ASN A 99 -7.08 47.96 -9.82
CA ASN A 99 -6.19 47.26 -10.75
C ASN A 99 -6.88 46.02 -11.37
N THR A 100 -7.55 45.22 -10.54
CA THR A 100 -8.32 44.06 -11.01
C THR A 100 -9.46 44.48 -11.95
N THR A 101 -10.11 45.60 -11.68
CA THR A 101 -11.19 46.15 -12.53
C THR A 101 -10.66 46.58 -13.89
N PHE A 102 -9.50 47.27 -13.94
CA PHE A 102 -8.86 47.63 -15.21
C PHE A 102 -8.46 46.39 -16.02
N TYR A 103 -7.86 45.40 -15.36
CA TYR A 103 -7.44 44.17 -16.02
C TYR A 103 -8.63 43.35 -16.55
N THR A 104 -9.68 43.19 -15.75
CA THR A 104 -10.89 42.46 -16.17
C THR A 104 -11.66 43.19 -17.26
N ALA A 105 -11.75 44.52 -17.21
CA ALA A 105 -12.35 45.31 -18.29
C ALA A 105 -11.57 45.15 -19.61
N PHE A 106 -10.23 45.16 -19.55
CA PHE A 106 -9.38 44.90 -20.71
C PHE A 106 -9.58 43.49 -21.27
N LEU A 107 -9.58 42.46 -20.42
CA LEU A 107 -9.80 41.07 -20.84
C LEU A 107 -11.19 40.85 -21.43
N MET A 108 -12.24 41.42 -20.83
CA MET A 108 -13.59 41.35 -21.36
C MET A 108 -13.66 42.03 -22.74
N SER A 109 -13.05 43.20 -22.89
CA SER A 109 -12.95 43.89 -24.18
C SER A 109 -12.25 43.03 -25.24
N LEU A 110 -11.14 42.37 -24.89
CA LEU A 110 -10.41 41.47 -25.79
C LEU A 110 -11.23 40.22 -26.16
N THR A 111 -11.90 39.62 -25.17
CA THR A 111 -12.71 38.41 -25.37
C THR A 111 -13.93 38.70 -26.24
N ILE A 112 -14.59 39.84 -26.01
CA ILE A 112 -15.70 40.31 -26.84
C ILE A 112 -15.20 40.58 -28.27
N TYR A 113 -14.07 41.24 -28.43
CA TYR A 113 -13.49 41.49 -29.76
C TYR A 113 -13.24 40.20 -30.55
N VAL A 114 -12.59 39.20 -29.95
CA VAL A 114 -12.33 37.90 -30.58
C VAL A 114 -13.63 37.14 -30.88
N GLY A 115 -14.61 37.17 -29.96
CA GLY A 115 -15.91 36.55 -30.14
C GLY A 115 -16.72 37.18 -31.29
N LEU A 116 -16.73 38.50 -31.39
CA LEU A 116 -17.41 39.22 -32.47
C LEU A 116 -16.74 38.99 -33.83
N GLN A 117 -15.41 38.81 -33.87
CA GLN A 117 -14.67 38.54 -35.10
C GLN A 117 -14.84 37.10 -35.60
N THR A 118 -14.94 36.13 -34.69
CA THR A 118 -15.18 34.71 -35.04
C THR A 118 -16.63 34.44 -35.43
N GLY A 119 -17.60 35.19 -34.89
CA GLY A 119 -19.03 35.08 -35.19
C GLY A 119 -19.51 35.68 -36.53
N GLY A 120 -18.59 36.13 -37.40
CA GLY A 120 -18.88 36.53 -38.78
C GLY A 120 -19.82 37.73 -39.00
N SER A 121 -20.31 38.39 -37.95
CA SER A 121 -21.42 39.34 -38.03
C SER A 121 -20.99 40.81 -38.24
N TYR A 122 -19.71 41.14 -38.02
CA TYR A 122 -19.20 42.51 -38.17
C TYR A 122 -17.71 42.49 -38.52
N SER A 123 -17.32 43.00 -39.69
CA SER A 123 -15.91 43.25 -40.01
C SER A 123 -15.44 44.54 -39.33
N LEU A 124 -15.17 44.49 -38.02
CA LEU A 124 -14.51 45.60 -37.33
C LEU A 124 -13.04 45.67 -37.75
N TYR A 125 -12.78 46.40 -38.83
CA TYR A 125 -11.45 46.63 -39.38
C TYR A 125 -10.72 47.73 -38.58
N SER A 126 -10.37 47.44 -37.32
CA SER A 126 -9.43 48.27 -36.54
C SER A 126 -8.05 47.59 -36.50
N PRO A 127 -7.07 48.01 -37.32
CA PRO A 127 -5.81 47.27 -37.51
C PRO A 127 -4.94 47.17 -36.25
N GLY A 128 -5.12 48.06 -35.27
CA GLY A 128 -4.36 48.03 -34.01
C GLY A 128 -4.82 46.94 -33.02
N LEU A 129 -6.12 46.63 -32.98
CA LEU A 129 -6.69 45.72 -31.98
C LEU A 129 -6.58 44.24 -32.42
N SER A 130 -6.66 43.97 -33.73
CA SER A 130 -6.39 42.66 -34.32
C SER A 130 -4.95 42.21 -34.07
N GLY A 131 -3.98 43.13 -34.16
CA GLY A 131 -2.56 42.83 -33.95
C GLY A 131 -2.28 42.37 -32.51
N LEU A 132 -2.83 43.07 -31.52
CA LEU A 132 -2.64 42.73 -30.11
C LEU A 132 -3.27 41.38 -29.75
N SER A 133 -4.48 41.08 -30.25
CA SER A 133 -5.14 39.79 -30.03
C SER A 133 -4.31 38.63 -30.59
N VAL A 134 -3.80 38.76 -31.81
CA VAL A 134 -2.97 37.73 -32.44
C VAL A 134 -1.65 37.53 -31.68
N ILE A 135 -1.00 38.60 -31.23
CA ILE A 135 0.25 38.50 -30.45
C ILE A 135 0.01 37.75 -29.12
N VAL A 136 -1.10 38.05 -28.43
CA VAL A 136 -1.45 37.36 -27.17
C VAL A 136 -1.74 35.88 -27.40
N LEU A 137 -2.47 35.53 -28.47
CA LEU A 137 -2.75 34.14 -28.82
C LEU A 137 -1.47 33.37 -29.19
N ILE A 138 -0.56 33.99 -29.95
CA ILE A 138 0.73 33.39 -30.29
C ILE A 138 1.55 33.12 -29.02
N PHE A 139 1.64 34.10 -28.12
CA PHE A 139 2.38 33.93 -26.87
C PHE A 139 1.79 32.83 -25.97
N CYS A 140 0.46 32.77 -25.86
CA CYS A 140 -0.25 31.72 -25.13
C CYS A 140 0.04 30.34 -25.73
N THR A 141 -0.05 30.22 -27.06
CA THR A 141 0.18 28.96 -27.79
C THR A 141 1.62 28.48 -27.61
N ILE A 142 2.61 29.38 -27.68
CA ILE A 142 4.02 29.06 -27.46
C ILE A 142 4.26 28.52 -26.04
N ASN A 143 3.63 29.15 -25.03
CA ASN A 143 3.77 28.69 -23.65
C ASN A 143 3.21 27.28 -23.46
N VAL A 144 2.04 26.99 -24.03
CA VAL A 144 1.45 25.64 -23.97
C VAL A 144 2.31 24.60 -24.70
N ILE A 145 2.83 24.94 -25.89
CA ILE A 145 3.71 24.05 -26.66
C ILE A 145 5.01 23.75 -25.88
N LYS A 146 5.57 24.73 -25.18
CA LYS A 146 6.77 24.55 -24.36
C LYS A 146 6.57 23.49 -23.28
N GLU A 147 5.43 23.51 -22.59
CA GLU A 147 5.11 22.52 -21.56
C GLU A 147 4.94 21.12 -22.16
N ILE A 148 4.32 21.01 -23.34
CA ILE A 148 4.18 19.74 -24.05
C ILE A 148 5.56 19.17 -24.45
N ILE A 149 6.46 20.01 -24.96
CA ILE A 149 7.83 19.61 -25.36
C ILE A 149 8.64 19.11 -24.17
N GLN A 150 8.40 19.60 -22.95
CA GLN A 150 9.12 19.14 -21.76
C GLN A 150 8.78 17.68 -21.40
N VAL A 151 7.53 17.25 -21.62
CA VAL A 151 7.04 15.92 -21.26
C VAL A 151 7.20 14.90 -22.41
N LEU A 152 7.22 15.38 -23.66
CA LEU A 152 7.30 14.57 -24.88
C LEU A 152 8.46 13.55 -24.92
N PRO A 153 9.71 13.85 -24.48
CA PRO A 153 10.84 12.93 -24.61
C PRO A 153 10.69 11.64 -23.81
N MET A 154 10.00 11.71 -22.65
CA MET A 154 9.74 10.54 -21.84
C MET A 154 8.78 9.59 -22.56
N VAL A 155 7.75 10.16 -23.20
CA VAL A 155 6.70 9.42 -23.91
C VAL A 155 7.23 8.80 -25.21
N THR A 156 8.07 9.51 -25.98
CA THR A 156 8.58 9.02 -27.26
C THR A 156 9.47 7.78 -27.13
N LEU A 157 10.22 7.63 -26.04
CA LEU A 157 11.04 6.44 -25.79
C LEU A 157 10.19 5.16 -25.69
N PHE A 158 9.04 5.22 -25.00
CA PHE A 158 8.10 4.10 -24.93
C PHE A 158 7.48 3.81 -26.30
N ILE A 159 7.06 4.84 -27.04
CA ILE A 159 6.46 4.67 -28.36
C ILE A 159 7.44 4.00 -29.32
N ILE A 160 8.72 4.40 -29.33
CA ILE A 160 9.74 3.80 -30.21
C ILE A 160 9.94 2.31 -29.89
N ALA A 161 10.01 1.93 -28.61
CA ALA A 161 10.21 0.54 -28.21
C ALA A 161 9.07 -0.38 -28.69
N PHE A 162 7.82 0.05 -28.52
CA PHE A 162 6.65 -0.72 -28.95
C PHE A 162 6.41 -0.65 -30.46
N ALA A 163 6.67 0.49 -31.10
CA ALA A 163 6.59 0.63 -32.55
C ALA A 163 7.56 -0.32 -33.27
N MET A 164 8.77 -0.48 -32.74
CA MET A 164 9.74 -1.43 -33.28
C MET A 164 9.33 -2.89 -33.04
N ALA A 165 8.70 -3.20 -31.91
CA ALA A 165 8.16 -4.53 -31.64
C ALA A 165 7.01 -4.87 -32.61
N PHE A 166 6.06 -3.96 -32.82
CA PHE A 166 4.95 -4.18 -33.74
C PHE A 166 5.36 -4.16 -35.22
N LEU A 167 6.38 -3.39 -35.60
CA LEU A 167 7.00 -3.46 -36.93
C LEU A 167 7.55 -4.85 -37.24
N MET A 168 8.04 -5.57 -36.23
CA MET A 168 8.58 -6.92 -36.40
C MET A 168 7.52 -8.03 -36.27
N LEU A 169 6.47 -7.82 -35.49
CA LEU A 169 5.46 -8.84 -35.19
C LEU A 169 4.14 -8.70 -35.98
N SER A 170 3.74 -7.50 -36.39
CA SER A 170 2.50 -7.25 -37.15
C SER A 170 2.77 -7.33 -38.64
N GLN A 171 1.83 -7.92 -39.40
CA GLN A 171 1.89 -8.01 -40.86
C GLN A 171 0.85 -7.09 -41.53
N ASP A 172 0.45 -6.02 -40.86
CA ASP A 172 -0.57 -5.08 -41.34
C ASP A 172 0.03 -3.87 -42.05
N GLU A 173 -0.80 -3.21 -42.86
CA GLU A 173 -0.44 -1.99 -43.59
C GLU A 173 -0.01 -0.85 -42.66
N GLY A 174 -0.53 -0.84 -41.42
CA GLY A 174 -0.20 0.13 -40.38
C GLY A 174 1.21 0.02 -39.79
N PHE A 175 1.96 -1.05 -40.11
CA PHE A 175 3.32 -1.29 -39.59
C PHE A 175 4.34 -1.57 -40.69
N THR A 176 4.20 -0.93 -41.85
CA THR A 176 5.07 -1.16 -43.02
C THR A 176 6.37 -0.37 -42.98
N THR A 177 6.35 0.83 -42.42
CA THR A 177 7.52 1.72 -42.33
C THR A 177 7.70 2.24 -40.92
N ILE A 178 8.93 2.60 -40.56
CA ILE A 178 9.26 3.12 -39.22
C ILE A 178 8.38 4.32 -38.82
N PRO A 179 8.17 5.35 -39.69
CA PRO A 179 7.35 6.51 -39.32
C PRO A 179 5.87 6.19 -39.17
N ILE A 180 5.33 5.31 -40.02
CA ILE A 180 3.92 4.90 -39.95
C ILE A 180 3.71 4.04 -38.70
N SER A 181 4.62 3.12 -38.40
CA SER A 181 4.57 2.29 -37.17
C SER A 181 4.62 3.15 -35.91
N PHE A 182 5.43 4.20 -35.91
CA PHE A 182 5.48 5.17 -34.81
C PHE A 182 4.15 5.91 -34.66
N LEU A 183 3.58 6.41 -35.77
CA LEU A 183 2.31 7.12 -35.77
C LEU A 183 1.15 6.20 -35.33
N THR A 184 1.09 4.98 -35.84
CA THR A 184 0.09 3.97 -35.46
C THR A 184 0.22 3.64 -33.97
N THR A 185 1.44 3.50 -33.43
CA THR A 185 1.69 3.28 -31.98
C THR A 185 1.31 4.48 -31.13
N PHE A 186 1.50 5.70 -31.62
CA PHE A 186 1.05 6.93 -30.96
C PHE A 186 -0.48 7.02 -30.90
N VAL A 187 -1.17 6.70 -31.99
CA VAL A 187 -2.64 6.62 -32.01
C VAL A 187 -3.16 5.50 -31.11
N MET A 188 -2.50 4.32 -31.10
CA MET A 188 -2.86 3.26 -30.15
C MET A 188 -2.62 3.66 -28.68
N MET A 189 -1.73 4.61 -28.39
CA MET A 189 -1.50 5.14 -27.05
C MET A 189 -2.63 6.05 -26.53
N THR A 190 -3.38 6.70 -27.42
CA THR A 190 -4.55 7.51 -27.02
C THR A 190 -5.76 6.65 -26.65
N GLY A 191 -5.65 5.32 -26.85
CA GLY A 191 -6.73 4.36 -26.61
C GLY A 191 -7.60 4.10 -27.84
N GLU A 192 -7.30 4.75 -28.97
CA GLU A 192 -7.95 4.47 -30.25
C GLU A 192 -7.29 3.26 -30.91
N MET A 193 -7.99 2.12 -30.91
CA MET A 193 -7.50 0.87 -31.49
C MET A 193 -8.59 0.18 -32.31
N ASP A 194 -8.36 0.03 -33.61
CA ASP A 194 -9.18 -0.82 -34.48
C ASP A 194 -8.73 -2.29 -34.39
N PHE A 195 -8.96 -2.90 -33.22
CA PHE A 195 -8.54 -4.28 -32.91
C PHE A 195 -9.02 -5.29 -33.95
N ARG A 196 -10.24 -5.08 -34.48
CA ARG A 196 -10.91 -6.01 -35.37
C ARG A 196 -10.29 -6.08 -36.76
N ASP A 197 -9.83 -4.95 -37.27
CA ASP A 197 -9.36 -4.87 -38.65
C ASP A 197 -7.83 -5.05 -38.70
N THR A 198 -7.10 -4.73 -37.61
CA THR A 198 -5.65 -4.89 -37.51
C THR A 198 -5.20 -6.23 -36.90
N PHE A 199 -5.90 -6.79 -35.89
CA PHE A 199 -5.38 -7.94 -35.13
C PHE A 199 -6.22 -9.23 -35.22
N LEU A 200 -7.39 -9.18 -35.88
CA LEU A 200 -8.25 -10.36 -36.12
C LEU A 200 -8.17 -10.91 -37.56
N GLY A 201 -7.31 -10.36 -38.43
CA GLY A 201 -7.08 -10.88 -39.79
C GLY A 201 -6.66 -12.36 -39.81
N ASN A 202 -7.09 -13.10 -40.83
CA ASN A 202 -7.08 -14.57 -40.96
C ASN A 202 -5.67 -15.21 -41.07
N GLY A 203 -4.81 -15.06 -40.06
CA GLY A 203 -3.52 -15.74 -39.97
C GLY A 203 -3.52 -16.83 -38.89
N THR A 204 -3.49 -18.10 -39.28
CA THR A 204 -3.31 -19.25 -38.37
C THR A 204 -1.83 -19.59 -38.19
N SER A 205 -1.06 -18.67 -37.58
CA SER A 205 0.37 -18.90 -37.29
C SER A 205 0.69 -18.69 -35.80
N ALA A 206 1.76 -19.31 -35.29
CA ALA A 206 2.21 -19.16 -33.91
C ALA A 206 2.56 -17.69 -33.55
N PHE A 207 2.93 -16.88 -34.56
CA PHE A 207 3.23 -15.46 -34.41
C PHE A 207 1.99 -14.63 -34.05
N THR A 208 0.80 -15.05 -34.46
CA THR A 208 -0.47 -14.37 -34.13
C THR A 208 -0.80 -14.46 -32.65
N ILE A 209 -0.43 -15.56 -31.99
CA ILE A 209 -0.58 -15.72 -30.54
C ILE A 209 0.40 -14.78 -29.81
N LEU A 210 1.65 -14.71 -30.28
CA LEU A 210 2.66 -13.84 -29.72
C LEU A 210 2.32 -12.35 -29.88
N GLN A 211 1.79 -11.97 -31.05
CA GLN A 211 1.29 -10.62 -31.35
C GLN A 211 0.16 -10.22 -30.39
N LYS A 212 -0.83 -11.10 -30.17
CA LYS A 212 -1.94 -10.87 -29.22
C LYS A 212 -1.45 -10.76 -27.77
N LEU A 213 -0.44 -11.54 -27.39
CA LEU A 213 0.17 -11.48 -26.06
C LEU A 213 0.93 -10.15 -25.86
N PHE A 214 1.75 -9.74 -26.84
CA PHE A 214 2.43 -8.44 -26.83
C PHE A 214 1.46 -7.27 -26.83
N LEU A 215 0.34 -7.37 -27.57
CA LEU A 215 -0.72 -6.36 -27.58
C LEU A 215 -1.40 -6.24 -26.20
N MET A 216 -1.71 -7.37 -25.55
CA MET A 216 -2.28 -7.36 -24.20
C MET A 216 -1.30 -6.77 -23.17
N LEU A 217 -0.03 -7.14 -23.26
CA LEU A 217 1.03 -6.57 -22.44
C LEU A 217 1.16 -5.05 -22.66
N PHE A 218 1.14 -4.60 -23.91
CA PHE A 218 1.19 -3.18 -24.28
C PHE A 218 0.00 -2.40 -23.75
N LEU A 219 -1.23 -2.93 -23.88
CA LEU A 219 -2.44 -2.31 -23.33
C LEU A 219 -2.37 -2.19 -21.81
N LEU A 220 -1.98 -3.26 -21.12
CA LEU A 220 -1.80 -3.23 -19.67
C LEU A 220 -0.72 -2.22 -19.27
N LEU A 221 0.40 -2.19 -19.98
CA LEU A 221 1.50 -1.28 -19.68
C LEU A 221 1.12 0.17 -19.97
N ILE A 222 0.39 0.48 -21.03
CA ILE A 222 -0.11 1.84 -21.30
C ILE A 222 -1.14 2.25 -20.25
N THR A 223 -2.16 1.44 -19.97
CA THR A 223 -3.20 1.80 -19.00
C THR A 223 -2.64 1.94 -17.59
N ILE A 224 -1.75 1.04 -17.16
CA ILE A 224 -1.17 1.05 -15.82
C ILE A 224 0.01 2.03 -15.72
N ALA A 225 0.94 2.03 -16.67
CA ALA A 225 2.11 2.91 -16.60
C ALA A 225 1.73 4.37 -16.86
N ILE A 226 0.85 4.70 -17.81
CA ILE A 226 0.48 6.12 -18.04
C ILE A 226 -0.27 6.66 -16.83
N MET A 227 -1.34 5.98 -16.39
CA MET A 227 -2.15 6.48 -15.27
C MET A 227 -1.32 6.54 -13.98
N ASN A 228 -0.48 5.55 -13.70
CA ASN A 228 0.28 5.51 -12.44
C ASN A 228 1.60 6.28 -12.48
N LEU A 229 2.21 6.49 -13.65
CA LEU A 229 3.41 7.32 -13.79
C LEU A 229 3.04 8.81 -13.78
N PHE A 230 1.99 9.22 -14.51
CA PHE A 230 1.53 10.61 -14.47
C PHE A 230 0.95 10.97 -13.11
N THR A 231 0.16 10.09 -12.50
CA THR A 231 -0.33 10.29 -11.13
C THR A 231 0.82 10.19 -10.11
N GLY A 232 1.79 9.29 -10.30
CA GLY A 232 2.93 9.11 -9.41
C GLY A 232 3.93 10.28 -9.43
N LEU A 233 4.20 10.85 -10.60
CA LEU A 233 4.99 12.08 -10.75
C LEU A 233 4.23 13.29 -10.18
N ALA A 234 2.95 13.44 -10.53
CA ALA A 234 2.14 14.52 -9.99
C ALA A 234 2.02 14.47 -8.46
N VAL A 235 1.71 13.30 -7.88
CA VAL A 235 1.52 13.14 -6.43
C VAL A 235 2.86 13.14 -5.69
N GLY A 236 3.92 12.55 -6.24
CA GLY A 236 5.26 12.61 -5.66
C GLY A 236 5.77 14.05 -5.54
N ASP A 237 5.51 14.86 -6.55
CA ASP A 237 5.89 16.27 -6.56
C ASP A 237 4.93 17.14 -5.73
N THR A 238 3.66 16.73 -5.52
CA THR A 238 2.67 17.57 -4.82
C THR A 238 3.05 17.93 -3.39
N ALA A 239 3.66 17.02 -2.61
CA ALA A 239 4.01 17.32 -1.22
C ALA A 239 5.15 18.37 -1.13
N GLU A 240 6.16 18.24 -1.99
CA GLU A 240 7.26 19.21 -2.09
C GLU A 240 6.77 20.55 -2.67
N ILE A 241 5.95 20.50 -3.73
CA ILE A 241 5.32 21.68 -4.33
C ILE A 241 4.42 22.38 -3.31
N MET A 242 3.65 21.66 -2.49
CA MET A 242 2.77 22.24 -1.48
C MET A 242 3.56 22.97 -0.40
N LYS A 243 4.65 22.36 0.11
CA LYS A 243 5.53 23.04 1.08
C LYS A 243 6.12 24.31 0.50
N ARG A 244 6.62 24.24 -0.74
CA ARG A 244 7.17 25.40 -1.44
C ARG A 244 6.11 26.46 -1.75
N ALA A 245 4.89 26.04 -2.10
CA ALA A 245 3.77 26.93 -2.41
C ALA A 245 3.36 27.78 -1.20
N ASN A 246 3.39 27.23 0.02
CA ASN A 246 3.09 28.01 1.23
C ASN A 246 4.12 29.13 1.47
N GLN A 247 5.41 28.83 1.27
CA GLN A 247 6.48 29.84 1.37
C GLN A 247 6.35 30.90 0.29
N GLU A 248 6.15 30.47 -0.97
CA GLU A 248 5.98 31.37 -2.10
C GLU A 248 4.72 32.23 -1.95
N ARG A 249 3.64 31.67 -1.37
CA ARG A 249 2.40 32.39 -1.06
C ARG A 249 2.64 33.49 -0.02
N ARG A 250 3.36 33.22 1.07
CA ARG A 250 3.72 34.24 2.07
C ARG A 250 4.55 35.36 1.44
N LEU A 251 5.55 34.98 0.65
CA LEU A 251 6.41 35.93 -0.06
C LEU A 251 5.64 36.76 -1.09
N TYR A 252 4.67 36.17 -1.79
CA TYR A 252 3.81 36.86 -2.75
C TYR A 252 2.87 37.85 -2.05
N LYS A 253 2.22 37.45 -0.94
CA LYS A 253 1.40 38.36 -0.11
C LYS A 253 2.22 39.57 0.36
N ALA A 254 3.43 39.35 0.88
CA ALA A 254 4.32 40.42 1.31
C ALA A 254 4.73 41.35 0.15
N ASN A 255 5.15 40.78 -0.99
CA ASN A 255 5.48 41.56 -2.19
C ASN A 255 4.30 42.41 -2.69
N LEU A 256 3.10 41.83 -2.67
CA LEU A 256 1.89 42.52 -3.08
C LEU A 256 1.65 43.76 -2.19
N VAL A 257 1.71 43.58 -0.87
CA VAL A 257 1.55 44.70 0.07
C VAL A 257 2.62 45.77 -0.14
N LEU A 258 3.90 45.40 -0.33
CA LEU A 258 4.98 46.35 -0.62
C LEU A 258 4.71 47.15 -1.91
N THR A 259 4.33 46.45 -2.98
CA THR A 259 4.10 47.07 -4.29
C THR A 259 2.90 48.02 -4.24
N LEU A 260 1.82 47.61 -3.57
CA LEU A 260 0.62 48.42 -3.41
C LEU A 260 0.88 49.65 -2.53
N GLU A 261 1.64 49.53 -1.44
CA GLU A 261 2.02 50.66 -0.58
C GLU A 261 2.94 51.64 -1.31
N GLN A 262 3.94 51.16 -2.05
CA GLN A 262 4.79 52.01 -2.88
C GLN A 262 3.99 52.75 -3.96
N THR A 263 3.00 52.06 -4.57
CA THR A 263 2.11 52.66 -5.57
C THR A 263 1.18 53.69 -4.94
N ALA A 264 0.60 53.38 -3.78
CA ALA A 264 -0.24 54.31 -3.01
C ALA A 264 0.55 55.57 -2.66
N TYR A 265 1.80 55.42 -2.23
CA TYR A 265 2.69 56.53 -1.90
C TYR A 265 3.04 57.39 -3.12
N ARG A 266 3.21 56.78 -4.31
CA ARG A 266 3.46 57.51 -5.55
C ARG A 266 2.26 58.38 -5.97
N PHE A 267 1.04 58.00 -5.58
CA PHE A 267 -0.20 58.72 -5.89
C PHE A 267 -0.95 59.17 -4.63
N PRO A 268 -0.36 60.07 -3.82
CA PRO A 268 -0.91 60.45 -2.52
C PRO A 268 -2.22 61.24 -2.62
N SER A 269 -2.50 61.86 -3.77
CA SER A 269 -3.75 62.59 -4.04
C SER A 269 -4.97 61.68 -4.20
N LEU A 270 -4.79 60.48 -4.78
CA LEU A 270 -5.87 59.49 -4.93
C LEU A 270 -6.06 58.64 -3.66
N PHE A 271 -4.99 58.44 -2.89
CA PHE A 271 -4.98 57.55 -1.73
C PHE A 271 -4.37 58.27 -0.51
N PRO A 272 -5.05 59.29 0.05
CA PRO A 272 -4.52 60.13 1.13
C PRO A 272 -4.29 59.31 2.40
N SER A 273 -3.24 59.60 3.20
CA SER A 273 -2.92 58.84 4.42
C SER A 273 -4.02 58.94 5.52
N PHE A 274 -4.21 57.89 6.30
CA PHE A 274 -5.24 57.68 7.33
C PHE A 274 -4.43 57.15 8.51
N ASP A 275 -3.61 58.02 9.06
CA ASP A 275 -2.75 57.72 10.19
C ASP A 275 -3.59 57.84 11.46
N LYS A 276 -4.45 56.85 11.70
CA LYS A 276 -4.96 56.56 13.04
C LYS A 276 -4.36 55.24 13.50
N GLU A 277 -3.14 55.31 14.03
CA GLU A 277 -2.39 54.17 14.58
C GLU A 277 -2.89 53.66 15.95
N THR A 278 -4.12 53.96 16.34
CA THR A 278 -4.78 53.34 17.51
C THR A 278 -5.89 52.43 17.02
N TRP A 279 -5.54 51.16 16.81
CA TRP A 279 -6.40 50.16 16.22
C TRP A 279 -7.26 49.48 17.28
N THR A 280 -8.31 50.18 17.73
CA THR A 280 -9.42 49.52 18.45
C THR A 280 -10.33 48.85 17.44
N ASP A 281 -10.76 47.62 17.73
CA ASP A 281 -11.73 46.87 16.93
C ASP A 281 -13.09 47.58 17.01
N THR A 282 -13.23 48.64 16.20
CA THR A 282 -14.46 49.40 16.10
C THR A 282 -15.08 49.07 14.76
N GLY A 283 -16.14 48.26 14.82
CA GLY A 283 -16.99 47.91 13.69
C GLY A 283 -17.31 49.16 12.87
N SER A 284 -16.79 49.21 11.65
CA SER A 284 -16.97 50.35 10.77
C SER A 284 -18.30 50.26 10.05
N LYS A 285 -19.06 51.35 10.15
CA LYS A 285 -20.32 51.64 9.46
C LYS A 285 -20.13 51.49 7.95
N ILE A 286 -21.01 50.72 7.34
CA ILE A 286 -20.92 50.24 5.95
C ILE A 286 -21.67 51.19 5.00
N GLU A 287 -21.00 51.70 3.97
CA GLU A 287 -21.64 52.35 2.81
C GLU A 287 -21.21 51.68 1.49
N GLY A 288 -22.18 51.46 0.59
CA GLY A 288 -22.09 51.30 -0.88
C GLY A 288 -21.22 50.18 -1.48
N TRP A 289 -19.97 50.05 -1.05
CA TRP A 289 -18.97 49.09 -1.53
C TRP A 289 -19.04 47.73 -0.81
N SER A 290 -20.10 47.48 -0.04
CA SER A 290 -20.16 46.36 0.90
C SER A 290 -20.12 44.99 0.23
N LEU A 291 -20.69 44.85 -0.96
CA LEU A 291 -20.81 43.56 -1.65
C LEU A 291 -19.46 43.13 -2.25
N LEU A 292 -18.73 44.04 -2.90
CA LEU A 292 -17.38 43.76 -3.41
C LEU A 292 -16.35 43.59 -2.29
N LEU A 293 -16.41 44.44 -1.25
CA LEU A 293 -15.52 44.31 -0.10
C LEU A 293 -15.83 43.07 0.74
N SER A 294 -17.09 42.64 0.85
CA SER A 294 -17.44 41.38 1.52
C SER A 294 -16.98 40.18 0.70
N ILE A 295 -17.23 40.14 -0.62
CA ILE A 295 -16.72 39.06 -1.49
C ILE A 295 -15.19 38.99 -1.42
N LEU A 296 -14.48 40.12 -1.40
CA LEU A 296 -13.02 40.14 -1.26
C LEU A 296 -12.55 39.76 0.13
N LYS A 297 -13.22 40.24 1.18
CA LYS A 297 -12.91 39.88 2.57
C LYS A 297 -13.18 38.40 2.82
N GLU A 298 -14.19 37.81 2.19
CA GLU A 298 -14.59 36.40 2.30
C GLU A 298 -13.73 35.50 1.41
N THR A 299 -13.33 35.93 0.21
CA THR A 299 -12.32 35.21 -0.61
C THR A 299 -10.91 35.29 -0.01
N TYR A 300 -10.55 36.38 0.66
CA TYR A 300 -9.30 36.45 1.43
C TYR A 300 -9.37 35.67 2.74
N ALA A 301 -10.48 35.73 3.48
CA ALA A 301 -10.67 34.98 4.73
C ALA A 301 -10.78 33.46 4.49
N MET A 302 -11.35 33.02 3.36
CA MET A 302 -11.32 31.61 2.93
C MET A 302 -9.89 31.11 2.66
N SER A 303 -9.00 32.03 2.24
CA SER A 303 -7.57 31.74 2.14
C SER A 303 -6.92 31.53 3.52
N GLU A 304 -7.48 32.14 4.56
CA GLU A 304 -6.96 32.17 5.93
C GLU A 304 -7.26 30.87 6.70
N THR A 305 -8.41 30.24 6.46
CA THR A 305 -8.75 28.95 7.08
C THR A 305 -7.81 27.81 6.67
N CYS A 306 -7.27 27.83 5.44
CA CYS A 306 -6.24 26.85 5.03
C CYS A 306 -4.91 27.04 5.78
N ASP A 307 -4.63 28.27 6.22
CA ASP A 307 -3.33 28.69 6.76
C ASP A 307 -3.27 28.44 8.30
N GLU A 308 -4.39 28.10 8.95
CA GLU A 308 -4.43 27.59 10.34
C GLU A 308 -4.62 26.05 10.40
N THR A 309 -5.25 25.43 9.40
CA THR A 309 -5.37 23.95 9.36
C THR A 309 -4.14 23.26 8.77
N ASP A 310 -3.38 23.89 7.87
CA ASP A 310 -2.17 23.29 7.27
C ASP A 310 -0.88 23.64 8.03
N GLU A 311 -0.92 24.66 8.90
CA GLU A 311 0.18 25.06 9.80
C GLU A 311 -0.07 24.58 11.24
N VAL A 312 -0.73 23.42 11.40
CA VAL A 312 -0.42 22.56 12.56
C VAL A 312 1.02 22.11 12.33
N ASP A 313 1.97 22.93 12.80
CA ASP A 313 3.42 22.74 12.77
C ASP A 313 3.76 21.29 12.45
N LEU A 314 4.03 20.98 11.18
CA LEU A 314 4.32 19.60 10.78
C LEU A 314 5.46 19.03 11.62
N GLU A 315 6.33 19.90 12.14
CA GLU A 315 7.38 19.61 13.11
C GLU A 315 6.87 19.35 14.54
N LYS A 316 5.87 20.07 15.06
CA LYS A 316 5.23 19.72 16.35
C LYS A 316 4.39 18.46 16.22
N VAL A 317 3.70 18.26 15.10
CA VAL A 317 2.99 17.01 14.80
C VAL A 317 3.99 15.87 14.66
N ASP A 318 5.10 16.03 13.95
CA ASP A 318 6.16 15.01 13.85
C ASP A 318 6.83 14.74 15.20
N GLN A 319 7.05 15.76 16.03
CA GLN A 319 7.54 15.57 17.40
C GLN A 319 6.51 14.86 18.30
N GLN A 320 5.23 15.18 18.18
CA GLN A 320 4.16 14.46 18.88
C GLN A 320 4.04 13.03 18.34
N LEU A 321 4.16 12.81 17.04
CA LEU A 321 4.13 11.51 16.39
C LEU A 321 5.31 10.65 16.84
N LYS A 322 6.52 11.23 16.93
CA LYS A 322 7.70 10.55 17.49
C LYS A 322 7.50 10.18 18.95
N LYS A 323 6.92 11.07 19.77
CA LYS A 323 6.59 10.77 21.18
C LYS A 323 5.53 9.66 21.29
N VAL A 324 4.47 9.72 20.48
CA VAL A 324 3.41 8.71 20.45
C VAL A 324 3.94 7.37 19.93
N ASN A 325 4.75 7.35 18.88
CA ASN A 325 5.38 6.14 18.35
C ASN A 325 6.34 5.50 19.36
N ALA A 326 7.14 6.30 20.07
CA ALA A 326 7.98 5.79 21.15
C ALA A 326 7.15 5.22 22.31
N MET A 327 6.01 5.85 22.63
CA MET A 327 5.07 5.34 23.64
C MET A 327 4.43 4.02 23.21
N ILE A 328 4.00 3.91 21.95
CA ILE A 328 3.46 2.68 21.36
C ILE A 328 4.52 1.57 21.36
N GLU A 329 5.76 1.88 20.99
CA GLU A 329 6.84 0.89 20.97
C GLU A 329 7.13 0.36 22.39
N ASN A 330 7.14 1.22 23.40
CA ASN A 330 7.27 0.82 24.79
C ASN A 330 6.09 -0.02 25.26
N GLN A 331 4.85 0.38 24.95
CA GLN A 331 3.66 -0.40 25.28
C GLN A 331 3.66 -1.78 24.59
N ASN A 332 4.14 -1.86 23.35
CA ASN A 332 4.24 -3.13 22.63
C ASN A 332 5.29 -4.04 23.26
N LYS A 333 6.46 -3.52 23.63
CA LYS A 333 7.50 -4.26 24.37
C LYS A 333 6.97 -4.77 25.72
N ASP A 334 6.22 -3.96 26.44
CA ASP A 334 5.62 -4.37 27.72
C ASP A 334 4.54 -5.45 27.51
N ARG A 335 3.71 -5.33 26.47
CA ARG A 335 2.71 -6.34 26.12
C ARG A 335 3.35 -7.67 25.71
N GLU A 336 4.45 -7.62 24.97
CA GLU A 336 5.20 -8.82 24.57
C GLU A 336 5.84 -9.51 25.79
N ARG A 337 6.37 -8.74 26.75
CA ARG A 337 6.84 -9.28 28.04
C ARG A 337 5.71 -9.90 28.86
N GLN A 338 4.54 -9.27 28.89
CA GLN A 338 3.37 -9.85 29.57
C GLN A 338 2.91 -11.14 28.91
N PHE A 339 2.85 -11.16 27.57
CA PHE A 339 2.44 -12.34 26.81
C PHE A 339 3.41 -13.51 27.00
N THR A 340 4.72 -13.27 26.89
CA THR A 340 5.75 -14.30 27.15
C THR A 340 5.71 -14.81 28.59
N THR A 341 5.47 -13.94 29.57
CA THR A 341 5.28 -14.34 30.98
C THR A 341 4.03 -15.22 31.14
N GLN A 342 2.93 -14.85 30.48
CA GLN A 342 1.68 -15.61 30.52
C GLN A 342 1.81 -16.97 29.83
N GLU A 343 2.50 -17.04 28.69
CA GLU A 343 2.82 -18.30 28.01
C GLU A 343 3.66 -19.23 28.91
N GLN A 344 4.69 -18.69 29.57
CA GLN A 344 5.50 -19.47 30.50
C GLN A 344 4.68 -20.00 31.69
N GLN A 345 3.75 -19.20 32.23
CA GLN A 345 2.83 -19.64 33.28
C GLN A 345 1.92 -20.77 32.80
N ILE A 346 1.33 -20.64 31.61
CA ILE A 346 0.47 -21.68 31.02
C ILE A 346 1.28 -22.97 30.79
N ILE A 347 2.47 -22.88 30.19
CA ILE A 347 3.35 -24.04 29.98
C ILE A 347 3.67 -24.72 31.32
N THR A 348 3.93 -23.93 32.36
CA THR A 348 4.24 -24.46 33.71
C THR A 348 3.04 -25.21 34.29
N GLU A 349 1.84 -24.65 34.23
CA GLU A 349 0.62 -25.30 34.73
C GLU A 349 0.23 -26.54 33.90
N VAL A 350 0.39 -26.50 32.56
CA VAL A 350 0.18 -27.66 31.69
C VAL A 350 1.18 -28.78 32.02
N ASN A 351 2.45 -28.46 32.22
CA ASN A 351 3.46 -29.45 32.59
C ASN A 351 3.15 -30.08 33.95
N LYS A 352 2.72 -29.29 34.92
CA LYS A 352 2.29 -29.77 36.24
C LYS A 352 1.09 -30.73 36.12
N ALA A 353 0.10 -30.39 35.30
CA ALA A 353 -1.05 -31.26 35.02
C ALA A 353 -0.63 -32.55 34.30
N ARG A 354 0.30 -32.47 33.33
CA ARG A 354 0.85 -33.63 32.61
C ARG A 354 1.56 -34.59 33.55
N VAL A 355 2.41 -34.09 34.44
CA VAL A 355 3.11 -34.91 35.44
C VAL A 355 2.12 -35.60 36.36
N LYS A 356 1.09 -34.88 36.84
CA LYS A 356 0.03 -35.46 37.66
C LYS A 356 -0.72 -36.57 36.92
N CYS A 357 -1.15 -36.34 35.69
CA CYS A 357 -1.82 -37.33 34.85
C CYS A 357 -0.94 -38.57 34.59
N PHE A 358 0.34 -38.35 34.28
CA PHE A 358 1.30 -39.44 34.07
C PHE A 358 1.50 -40.29 35.34
N SER A 359 1.54 -39.65 36.51
CA SER A 359 1.65 -40.38 37.79
C SER A 359 0.41 -41.26 38.07
N GLU A 360 -0.79 -40.78 37.76
CA GLU A 360 -2.02 -41.58 37.89
C GLU A 360 -2.07 -42.71 36.85
N PHE A 361 -1.62 -42.45 35.62
CA PHE A 361 -1.53 -43.48 34.58
C PHE A 361 -0.53 -44.59 34.94
N SER A 362 0.66 -44.25 35.47
CA SER A 362 1.62 -45.26 35.97
C SER A 362 1.00 -46.14 37.05
N ARG A 363 0.26 -45.56 38.01
CA ARG A 363 -0.43 -46.33 39.05
C ARG A 363 -1.52 -47.26 38.49
N VAL A 364 -2.16 -46.87 37.39
CA VAL A 364 -3.12 -47.74 36.69
C VAL A 364 -2.39 -48.86 35.95
N ALA A 365 -1.32 -48.53 35.21
CA ALA A 365 -0.52 -49.50 34.47
C ALA A 365 0.06 -50.59 35.39
N GLU A 366 0.63 -50.20 36.53
CA GLU A 366 1.16 -51.13 37.54
C GLU A 366 0.07 -52.07 38.09
N ARG A 367 -1.17 -51.57 38.29
CA ARG A 367 -2.31 -52.42 38.68
C ARG A 367 -2.70 -53.39 37.57
N VAL A 368 -2.65 -52.97 36.31
CA VAL A 368 -2.97 -53.83 35.16
C VAL A 368 -1.89 -54.89 34.98
N GLU A 369 -0.60 -54.55 35.09
CA GLU A 369 0.51 -55.50 35.05
C GLU A 369 0.37 -56.56 36.14
N GLN A 370 0.07 -56.16 37.38
CA GLN A 370 -0.22 -57.11 38.47
C GLN A 370 -1.41 -58.02 38.15
N GLN A 371 -2.46 -57.52 37.48
CA GLN A 371 -3.58 -58.36 37.07
C GLN A 371 -3.19 -59.35 35.96
N ILE A 372 -2.38 -58.91 34.99
CA ILE A 372 -1.89 -59.77 33.91
C ILE A 372 -1.00 -60.86 34.48
N GLU A 373 -0.07 -60.54 35.37
CA GLU A 373 0.84 -61.51 35.99
C GLU A 373 0.07 -62.56 36.81
N ASN A 374 -0.97 -62.14 37.53
CA ASN A 374 -1.88 -63.07 38.21
C ASN A 374 -2.63 -63.99 37.22
N LEU A 375 -3.11 -63.45 36.10
CA LEU A 375 -3.78 -64.26 35.07
C LEU A 375 -2.80 -65.22 34.37
N LEU A 376 -1.55 -64.80 34.15
CA LEU A 376 -0.50 -65.62 33.54
C LEU A 376 -0.18 -66.83 34.43
N ASN A 377 0.01 -66.61 35.74
CA ASN A 377 0.23 -67.68 36.71
C ASN A 377 -0.93 -68.70 36.72
N ILE A 378 -2.18 -68.20 36.63
CA ILE A 378 -3.36 -69.08 36.52
C ILE A 378 -3.32 -69.89 35.22
N TRP A 379 -2.88 -69.29 34.11
CA TRP A 379 -2.80 -69.95 32.81
C TRP A 379 -1.70 -71.01 32.79
N GLU A 380 -0.50 -70.70 33.28
CA GLU A 380 0.62 -71.65 33.42
C GLU A 380 0.23 -72.87 34.26
N THR A 381 -0.42 -72.64 35.41
CA THR A 381 -0.94 -73.74 36.25
C THR A 381 -1.91 -74.64 35.48
N LYS A 382 -2.71 -74.06 34.59
CA LYS A 382 -3.69 -74.79 33.79
C LYS A 382 -3.04 -75.51 32.61
N GLU A 383 -2.00 -74.92 32.01
CA GLU A 383 -1.21 -75.54 30.96
C GLU A 383 -0.44 -76.75 31.49
N GLU A 384 0.20 -76.65 32.66
CA GLU A 384 0.81 -77.80 33.34
C GLU A 384 -0.21 -78.93 33.58
N SER A 385 -1.42 -78.59 34.03
CA SER A 385 -2.49 -79.57 34.22
C SER A 385 -2.93 -80.23 32.91
N ILE A 386 -2.96 -79.50 31.79
CA ILE A 386 -3.30 -80.05 30.47
C ILE A 386 -2.16 -80.92 29.93
N GLN A 387 -0.89 -80.53 30.11
CA GLN A 387 0.28 -81.31 29.70
C GLN A 387 0.34 -82.64 30.44
N GLU A 388 0.06 -82.66 31.74
CA GLU A 388 -0.07 -83.90 32.52
C GLU A 388 -1.18 -84.80 31.95
N GLN A 389 -2.34 -84.22 31.58
CA GLN A 389 -3.42 -84.98 30.95
C GLN A 389 -3.04 -85.51 29.57
N LEU A 390 -2.30 -84.74 28.77
CA LEU A 390 -1.87 -85.13 27.43
C LEU A 390 -0.85 -86.28 27.49
N GLN A 391 0.14 -86.21 28.40
CA GLN A 391 1.07 -87.32 28.65
C GLN A 391 0.34 -88.60 29.06
N GLN A 392 -0.70 -88.49 29.90
CA GLN A 392 -1.54 -89.64 30.24
C GLN A 392 -2.31 -90.21 29.05
N TRP A 393 -2.69 -89.37 28.08
CA TRP A 393 -3.36 -89.78 26.86
C TRP A 393 -2.40 -90.43 25.85
N GLU A 394 -1.22 -89.85 25.61
CA GLU A 394 -0.20 -90.41 24.70
C GLU A 394 0.26 -91.79 25.15
N MET A 395 0.52 -91.98 26.45
CA MET A 395 0.83 -93.31 27.00
C MET A 395 -0.26 -94.36 26.72
N LYS A 396 -1.54 -93.95 26.66
CA LYS A 396 -2.65 -94.86 26.33
C LYS A 396 -2.72 -95.17 24.83
N GLU A 397 -2.41 -94.21 23.95
CA GLU A 397 -2.39 -94.42 22.50
C GLU A 397 -1.22 -95.28 22.04
N ASP A 398 -0.01 -95.06 22.56
CA ASP A 398 1.16 -95.88 22.25
C ASP A 398 0.94 -97.34 22.64
N PHE A 399 0.32 -97.57 23.81
CA PHE A 399 -0.05 -98.93 24.23
C PHE A 399 -1.03 -99.60 23.26
N LYS A 400 -1.97 -98.83 22.70
CA LYS A 400 -2.96 -99.33 21.73
C LYS A 400 -2.32 -99.60 20.35
N PHE A 401 -1.35 -98.78 19.94
CA PHE A 401 -0.61 -98.95 18.68
C PHE A 401 0.31 -100.18 18.74
N GLN A 402 1.02 -100.39 19.85
CA GLN A 402 1.84 -101.58 20.10
C GLN A 402 1.00 -102.87 19.99
N TYR A 403 -0.17 -102.88 20.63
CA TYR A 403 -1.10 -104.02 20.60
C TYR A 403 -1.61 -104.36 19.18
N LEU A 404 -1.91 -103.35 18.37
CA LEU A 404 -2.36 -103.55 16.98
C LEU A 404 -1.23 -104.01 16.05
N SER A 405 0.00 -103.51 16.25
CA SER A 405 1.18 -103.93 15.49
C SER A 405 1.48 -105.42 15.67
N ASP A 406 1.42 -105.92 16.90
CA ASP A 406 1.64 -107.33 17.23
C ASP A 406 0.58 -108.25 16.60
N ARG A 407 -0.68 -107.82 16.50
CA ARG A 407 -1.73 -108.61 15.83
C ARG A 407 -1.53 -108.71 14.32
N VAL A 408 -0.99 -107.66 13.70
CA VAL A 408 -0.73 -107.63 12.24
C VAL A 408 0.47 -108.51 11.87
N SER A 409 1.51 -108.55 12.71
CA SER A 409 2.66 -109.44 12.50
C SER A 409 2.27 -110.92 12.60
N GLU A 410 1.48 -111.29 13.61
CA GLU A 410 0.96 -112.65 13.81
C GLU A 410 0.09 -113.14 12.63
N ALA A 411 -0.72 -112.23 12.05
CA ALA A 411 -1.57 -112.53 10.90
C ALA A 411 -0.77 -112.74 9.61
N ARG A 412 0.32 -111.99 9.40
CA ARG A 412 1.23 -112.18 8.26
C ARG A 412 1.94 -113.53 8.32
N GLU A 413 2.38 -113.95 9.51
CA GLU A 413 3.08 -115.22 9.70
C GLU A 413 2.17 -116.43 9.42
N LYS A 414 0.93 -116.41 9.91
CA LYS A 414 -0.10 -117.45 9.62
C LYS A 414 -0.42 -117.55 8.12
N LYS A 415 -0.42 -116.43 7.39
CA LYS A 415 -0.64 -116.42 5.93
C LYS A 415 0.55 -117.01 5.16
N MET A 416 1.78 -116.75 5.62
CA MET A 416 3.00 -117.34 5.05
C MET A 416 3.07 -118.86 5.25
N GLN A 417 2.80 -119.35 6.46
CA GLN A 417 2.73 -120.78 6.80
C GLN A 417 1.73 -121.53 5.90
N LYS A 418 0.57 -120.92 5.60
CA LYS A 418 -0.46 -121.51 4.74
C LYS A 418 -0.03 -121.61 3.27
N GLN A 419 0.78 -120.68 2.78
CA GLN A 419 1.39 -120.73 1.44
C GLN A 419 2.49 -121.80 1.38
N LEU A 420 3.33 -121.88 2.42
CA LEU A 420 4.38 -122.89 2.51
C LEU A 420 3.81 -124.31 2.48
N LYS A 421 2.72 -124.55 3.22
CA LYS A 421 2.02 -125.85 3.26
C LYS A 421 1.39 -126.22 1.91
N LYS A 422 0.92 -125.24 1.13
CA LYS A 422 0.46 -125.48 -0.25
C LYS A 422 1.61 -125.90 -1.18
N ILE A 423 2.78 -125.28 -1.03
CA ILE A 423 3.97 -125.61 -1.83
C ILE A 423 4.50 -127.00 -1.46
N GLN A 424 4.53 -127.36 -0.17
CA GLN A 424 4.91 -128.71 0.27
C GLN A 424 4.00 -129.80 -0.29
N ASN A 425 2.67 -129.60 -0.23
CA ASN A 425 1.72 -130.57 -0.80
C ASN A 425 1.84 -130.71 -2.33
N MET A 426 2.24 -129.65 -3.04
CA MET A 426 2.53 -129.74 -4.48
C MET A 426 3.83 -130.51 -4.74
N LEU A 427 4.83 -130.38 -3.87
CA LEU A 427 6.10 -131.10 -3.99
C LEU A 427 5.91 -132.62 -3.79
N GLU A 428 5.12 -133.02 -2.80
CA GLU A 428 4.80 -134.44 -2.56
C GLU A 428 4.01 -135.08 -3.72
N LEU A 429 3.13 -134.31 -4.37
CA LEU A 429 2.38 -134.76 -5.55
C LEU A 429 3.32 -134.98 -6.76
N VAL A 430 4.35 -134.15 -6.91
CA VAL A 430 5.37 -134.30 -7.95
C VAL A 430 6.25 -135.51 -7.67
N GLU A 431 6.68 -135.73 -6.43
CA GLU A 431 7.46 -136.92 -6.05
C GLU A 431 6.67 -138.22 -6.28
N SER A 432 5.39 -138.26 -5.90
CA SER A 432 4.49 -139.41 -6.12
C SER A 432 4.30 -139.72 -7.62
N ASN A 433 4.14 -138.68 -8.45
CA ASN A 433 3.96 -138.87 -9.89
C ASN A 433 5.22 -139.38 -10.57
N VAL A 434 6.41 -138.90 -10.16
CA VAL A 434 7.67 -139.37 -10.75
C VAL A 434 7.97 -140.82 -10.34
N VAL A 435 7.67 -141.22 -9.10
CA VAL A 435 7.80 -142.62 -8.68
C VAL A 435 6.87 -143.53 -9.49
N SER A 436 5.65 -143.08 -9.82
CA SER A 436 4.74 -143.86 -10.69
C SER A 436 5.29 -144.04 -12.11
N VAL A 437 5.87 -142.99 -12.70
CA VAL A 437 6.48 -143.03 -14.05
C VAL A 437 7.72 -143.94 -14.08
N VAL A 438 8.50 -143.97 -13.00
CA VAL A 438 9.67 -144.86 -12.87
C VAL A 438 9.26 -146.34 -12.71
N SER A 439 8.04 -146.61 -12.24
CA SER A 439 7.52 -147.98 -12.09
C SER A 439 6.88 -148.57 -13.35
N GLU A 440 6.21 -147.76 -14.18
CA GLU A 440 5.54 -148.24 -15.40
C GLU A 440 6.51 -148.54 -16.56
N MET A 441 7.66 -147.88 -16.64
CA MET A 441 8.67 -148.20 -17.66
C MET A 441 9.36 -149.56 -17.45
N LYS A 442 9.15 -150.25 -16.31
CA LYS A 442 9.74 -151.56 -16.02
C LYS A 442 8.93 -152.77 -16.52
N TYR A 443 7.72 -152.62 -17.09
CA TYR A 443 6.86 -153.78 -17.41
C TYR A 443 6.23 -153.88 -18.82
N SER A 444 6.69 -153.12 -19.81
CA SER A 444 6.35 -153.37 -21.23
C SER A 444 7.59 -153.78 -22.04
N LYS A 445 8.30 -154.79 -21.56
CA LYS A 445 9.37 -155.52 -22.28
C LYS A 445 9.06 -157.01 -22.24
N LYS A 446 8.13 -157.44 -23.09
CA LYS A 446 8.15 -158.75 -23.75
C LYS A 446 7.31 -158.73 -25.00
#